data_AF-A0A8A1UGG1-F1
#
_entry.id   AF-A0A8A1UGG1-F1
#
_cell.length_a   1.000
_cell.length_b   1.000
_cell.length_c   1.000
_cell.angle_alpha   90.00
_cell.angle_beta   90.00
_cell.angle_gamma   90.00
#
_symmetry.space_group_name_H-M   'P 1'
#
loop_
_entity.id
_entity.type
_entity.pdbx_description
1 polymer ?
#
loop_
_entity_poly.entity_id
_entity_poly.type
_entity_poly.pdbx_seq_one_letter_code
_entity_poly.pdbx_strand_id
1 'polypeptide(L)'
;MSKHHMRGPLQTALATWQQARTTASSGAPPRRTGVAYHRAVNHLQMYACMLRAGPRPREEVRDELSATCHALSVLCRESVPKVAASGAAHYVAVHARTALAAAHLADPVRGDPGRVGAALDGPALERFDPDGAGDVLPAERIAGAADVRLMLASVIAERPPARGATGTPWRITEDADGGFRAAYRDRRRFRRAVLPGCAGLDPQAEALRLGGDAVRLHAALAAGLPGHRTELARAQRQLADLARLLGVAAPSVG
;
A
#
# COMPACT_ATOMS: atom_id res chain seq x y z
N MET A 1 8.78 -24.79 -11.92
CA MET A 1 8.92 -23.51 -12.66
C MET A 1 10.24 -22.86 -12.24
N SER A 2 11.18 -22.68 -13.18
CA SER A 2 12.51 -22.09 -12.89
C SER A 2 12.40 -20.59 -12.55
N LYS A 3 13.35 -20.05 -11.74
CA LYS A 3 13.44 -18.62 -11.36
C LYS A 3 13.25 -17.65 -12.54
N HIS A 4 13.72 -18.01 -13.73
CA HIS A 4 13.57 -17.18 -14.93
C HIS A 4 12.13 -17.05 -15.45
N HIS A 5 11.24 -18.02 -15.17
CA HIS A 5 9.86 -17.99 -15.68
C HIS A 5 8.94 -17.03 -14.91
N MET A 6 9.29 -16.61 -13.69
CA MET A 6 8.44 -15.70 -12.89
C MET A 6 8.81 -14.21 -13.01
N ARG A 7 9.96 -13.87 -13.59
CA ARG A 7 10.31 -12.46 -13.84
C ARG A 7 9.58 -11.85 -15.04
N GLY A 8 9.06 -12.64 -15.98
CA GLY A 8 8.29 -12.13 -17.12
C GLY A 8 7.03 -11.34 -16.70
N PRO A 9 6.19 -11.85 -15.78
CA PRO A 9 5.08 -11.09 -15.21
C PRO A 9 5.50 -9.80 -14.50
N LEU A 10 6.62 -9.82 -13.76
CA LEU A 10 7.18 -8.62 -13.13
C LEU A 10 7.60 -7.58 -14.17
N GLN A 11 8.37 -7.97 -15.18
CA GLN A 11 8.79 -7.08 -16.27
C GLN A 11 7.58 -6.47 -17.00
N THR A 12 6.54 -7.27 -17.24
CA THR A 12 5.27 -6.79 -17.83
C THR A 12 4.61 -5.74 -16.93
N ALA A 13 4.60 -5.97 -15.62
CA ALA A 13 4.03 -5.03 -14.65
C ALA A 13 4.82 -3.71 -14.62
N LEU A 14 6.15 -3.78 -14.58
CA LEU A 14 7.04 -2.61 -14.58
C LEU A 14 6.93 -1.81 -15.89
N ALA A 15 6.92 -2.48 -17.05
CA ALA A 15 6.71 -1.81 -18.33
C ALA A 15 5.33 -1.11 -18.41
N THR A 16 4.28 -1.75 -17.85
CA THR A 16 2.95 -1.13 -17.80
C THR A 16 2.91 0.08 -16.86
N TRP A 17 3.63 0.03 -15.74
CA TRP A 17 3.78 1.19 -14.85
C TRP A 17 4.50 2.33 -15.56
N GLN A 18 5.61 2.07 -16.25
CA GLN A 18 6.31 3.10 -17.02
C GLN A 18 5.39 3.74 -18.06
N GLN A 19 4.65 2.92 -18.80
CA GLN A 19 3.68 3.42 -19.77
C GLN A 19 2.59 4.30 -19.13
N ALA A 20 2.16 4.00 -17.90
CA ALA A 20 1.21 4.83 -17.16
C ALA A 20 1.81 6.20 -16.78
N ARG A 21 3.07 6.24 -16.34
CA ARG A 21 3.82 7.49 -16.10
C ARG A 21 3.98 8.31 -17.38
N THR A 22 4.40 7.69 -18.49
CA THR A 22 4.50 8.35 -19.81
C THR A 22 3.15 8.91 -20.26
N THR A 23 2.06 8.16 -20.07
CA THR A 23 0.71 8.64 -20.41
C THR A 23 0.31 9.86 -19.58
N ALA A 24 0.70 9.88 -18.29
CA ALA A 24 0.44 11.03 -17.43
C ALA A 24 1.28 12.26 -17.80
N SER A 25 2.56 12.08 -18.12
CA SER A 25 3.46 13.18 -18.48
C SER A 25 3.19 13.74 -19.88
N SER A 26 2.61 12.96 -20.79
CA SER A 26 2.22 13.42 -22.13
C SER A 26 0.97 14.30 -22.16
N GLY A 27 0.39 14.65 -21.00
CA GLY A 27 -0.85 15.43 -20.92
C GLY A 27 -2.10 14.67 -21.40
N ALA A 28 -2.09 13.34 -21.39
CA ALA A 28 -3.25 12.57 -21.83
C ALA A 28 -4.50 12.86 -20.96
N PRO A 29 -5.72 12.72 -21.52
CA PRO A 29 -6.94 12.97 -20.77
C PRO A 29 -7.05 12.13 -19.49
N PRO A 30 -7.65 12.66 -18.40
CA PRO A 30 -7.71 11.98 -17.11
C PRO A 30 -8.23 10.54 -17.16
N ARG A 31 -9.23 10.27 -18.02
CA ARG A 31 -9.76 8.91 -18.25
C ARG A 31 -8.71 7.93 -18.77
N ARG A 32 -7.91 8.34 -19.77
CA ARG A 32 -6.86 7.49 -20.35
C ARG A 32 -5.75 7.24 -19.32
N THR A 33 -5.35 8.26 -18.58
CA THR A 33 -4.36 8.15 -17.51
C THR A 33 -4.83 7.23 -16.39
N GLY A 34 -6.08 7.39 -15.92
CA GLY A 34 -6.66 6.51 -14.89
C GLY A 34 -6.72 5.04 -15.31
N VAL A 35 -7.08 4.76 -16.57
CA VAL A 35 -7.08 3.39 -17.12
C VAL A 35 -5.67 2.80 -17.18
N ALA A 36 -4.67 3.60 -17.59
CA ALA A 36 -3.28 3.15 -17.66
C ALA A 36 -2.75 2.74 -16.27
N TYR A 37 -2.97 3.58 -15.25
CA TYR A 37 -2.60 3.25 -13.87
C TYR A 37 -3.38 2.05 -13.32
N HIS A 38 -4.68 1.94 -13.60
CA HIS A 38 -5.46 0.77 -13.21
C HIS A 38 -4.91 -0.53 -13.80
N ARG A 39 -4.47 -0.50 -15.06
CA ARG A 39 -3.83 -1.65 -15.72
C ARG A 39 -2.48 -1.98 -15.06
N ALA A 40 -1.66 -1.00 -14.76
CA ALA A 40 -0.38 -1.20 -14.07
C ALA A 40 -0.58 -1.85 -12.70
N VAL A 41 -1.49 -1.30 -11.87
CA VAL A 41 -1.85 -1.86 -10.55
C VAL A 41 -2.29 -3.32 -10.70
N ASN A 42 -3.12 -3.62 -11.68
CA ASN A 42 -3.63 -4.97 -11.90
C ASN A 42 -2.52 -5.98 -12.24
N HIS A 43 -1.53 -5.61 -13.06
CA HIS A 43 -0.41 -6.50 -13.40
C HIS A 43 0.47 -6.76 -12.17
N LEU A 44 0.87 -5.70 -11.45
CA LEU A 44 1.77 -5.85 -10.30
C LEU A 44 1.08 -6.57 -9.13
N GLN A 45 -0.21 -6.28 -8.90
CA GLN A 45 -1.01 -7.01 -7.91
C GLN A 45 -1.12 -8.50 -8.26
N MET A 46 -1.30 -8.84 -9.53
CA MET A 46 -1.35 -10.24 -9.94
C MET A 46 -0.03 -10.94 -9.66
N TYR A 47 1.10 -10.28 -9.92
CA TYR A 47 2.42 -10.83 -9.59
C TYR A 47 2.58 -11.08 -8.08
N ALA A 48 2.21 -10.10 -7.23
CA ALA A 48 2.21 -10.29 -5.77
C ALA A 48 1.35 -11.49 -5.33
N CYS A 49 0.15 -11.64 -5.92
CA CYS A 49 -0.74 -12.76 -5.62
C CYS A 49 -0.18 -14.11 -6.09
N MET A 50 0.56 -14.15 -7.20
CA MET A 50 1.24 -15.35 -7.67
C MET A 50 2.42 -15.75 -6.78
N LEU A 51 3.15 -14.77 -6.22
CA LEU A 51 4.19 -15.05 -5.22
C LEU A 51 3.60 -15.63 -3.94
N ARG A 52 2.45 -15.10 -3.49
CA ARG A 52 1.77 -15.57 -2.26
C ARG A 52 1.14 -16.95 -2.38
N ALA A 53 0.47 -17.23 -3.50
CA ALA A 53 -0.26 -18.49 -3.74
C ALA A 53 0.55 -19.51 -4.55
N GLY A 54 1.78 -19.17 -4.94
CA GLY A 54 2.65 -19.99 -5.76
C GLY A 54 3.16 -21.23 -5.02
N PRO A 55 3.68 -22.23 -5.76
CA PRO A 55 4.18 -23.47 -5.17
C PRO A 55 5.55 -23.34 -4.50
N ARG A 56 6.23 -22.18 -4.65
CA ARG A 56 7.55 -21.96 -4.05
C ARG A 56 7.40 -21.77 -2.53
N PRO A 57 8.31 -22.32 -1.72
CA PRO A 57 8.34 -22.06 -0.29
C PRO A 57 8.36 -20.56 0.01
N ARG A 58 7.60 -20.13 1.02
CA ARG A 58 7.46 -18.71 1.37
C ARG A 58 8.79 -18.05 1.71
N GLU A 59 9.72 -18.78 2.29
CA GLU A 59 11.03 -18.26 2.65
C GLU A 59 11.85 -17.87 1.42
N GLU A 60 11.76 -18.65 0.33
CA GLU A 60 12.48 -18.36 -0.92
C GLU A 60 11.96 -17.15 -1.68
N VAL A 61 10.70 -16.76 -1.44
CA VAL A 61 10.04 -15.64 -2.12
C VAL A 61 9.82 -14.46 -1.18
N ARG A 62 10.25 -14.52 0.08
CA ARG A 62 9.94 -13.53 1.11
C ARG A 62 10.37 -12.13 0.71
N ASP A 63 11.61 -12.00 0.24
CA ASP A 63 12.21 -10.72 -0.14
C ASP A 63 11.61 -10.20 -1.45
N GLU A 64 11.45 -11.07 -2.44
CA GLU A 64 10.80 -10.77 -3.73
C GLU A 64 9.35 -10.30 -3.53
N LEU A 65 8.60 -10.96 -2.63
CA LEU A 65 7.25 -10.58 -2.26
C LEU A 65 7.23 -9.24 -1.51
N SER A 66 8.13 -9.03 -0.55
CA SER A 66 8.22 -7.77 0.20
C SER A 66 8.56 -6.60 -0.72
N ALA A 67 9.52 -6.77 -1.64
CA ALA A 67 9.86 -5.78 -2.66
C ALA A 67 8.69 -5.49 -3.61
N THR A 68 8.00 -6.54 -4.07
CA THR A 68 6.81 -6.41 -4.93
C THR A 68 5.67 -5.69 -4.22
N CYS A 69 5.44 -6.01 -2.94
CA CYS A 69 4.43 -5.37 -2.12
C CYS A 69 4.77 -3.90 -1.85
N HIS A 70 6.06 -3.55 -1.64
CA HIS A 70 6.50 -2.16 -1.54
C HIS A 70 6.18 -1.41 -2.83
N ALA A 71 6.63 -1.92 -3.97
CA ALA A 71 6.39 -1.35 -5.28
C ALA A 71 4.88 -1.18 -5.59
N LEU A 72 4.06 -2.18 -5.27
CA LEU A 72 2.62 -2.10 -5.43
C LEU A 72 2.00 -1.00 -4.58
N SER A 73 2.51 -0.78 -3.36
CA SER A 73 2.06 0.30 -2.49
C SER A 73 2.39 1.68 -3.08
N VAL A 74 3.59 1.86 -3.64
CA VAL A 74 4.03 3.09 -4.31
C VAL A 74 3.16 3.36 -5.54
N LEU A 75 3.02 2.37 -6.42
CA LEU A 75 2.18 2.46 -7.61
C LEU A 75 0.71 2.79 -7.26
N CYS A 76 0.14 2.18 -6.21
CA CYS A 76 -1.23 2.50 -5.81
C CYS A 76 -1.35 3.93 -5.26
N ARG A 77 -0.36 4.43 -4.51
CA ARG A 77 -0.32 5.83 -4.06
C ARG A 77 -0.28 6.81 -5.22
N GLU A 78 0.52 6.52 -6.25
CA GLU A 78 0.54 7.31 -7.49
C GLU A 78 -0.79 7.23 -8.24
N SER A 79 -1.40 6.05 -8.26
CA SER A 79 -2.65 5.78 -8.99
C SER A 79 -3.87 6.48 -8.39
N VAL A 80 -4.00 6.52 -7.06
CA VAL A 80 -5.16 7.09 -6.35
C VAL A 80 -5.60 8.47 -6.88
N PRO A 81 -4.72 9.49 -6.94
CA PRO A 81 -5.13 10.81 -7.47
C PRO A 81 -5.46 10.79 -8.97
N LYS A 82 -4.80 9.94 -9.76
CA LYS A 82 -5.05 9.84 -11.22
C LYS A 82 -6.40 9.18 -11.51
N VAL A 83 -6.74 8.16 -10.74
CA VAL A 83 -8.04 7.49 -10.81
C VAL A 83 -9.15 8.40 -10.30
N ALA A 84 -8.93 9.16 -9.22
CA ALA A 84 -9.87 10.16 -8.76
C ALA A 84 -10.17 11.20 -9.86
N ALA A 85 -9.13 11.75 -10.49
CA ALA A 85 -9.26 12.71 -11.60
C ALA A 85 -9.97 12.15 -12.83
N SER A 86 -9.95 10.82 -13.03
CA SER A 86 -10.63 10.16 -14.14
C SER A 86 -12.15 10.06 -13.98
N GLY A 87 -12.69 10.39 -12.80
CA GLY A 87 -14.09 10.20 -12.44
C GLY A 87 -14.45 8.76 -12.02
N ALA A 88 -13.47 7.85 -11.98
CA ALA A 88 -13.66 6.46 -11.58
C ALA A 88 -13.55 6.29 -10.05
N ALA A 89 -14.43 6.98 -9.31
CA ALA A 89 -14.39 7.05 -7.84
C ALA A 89 -14.37 5.66 -7.16
N HIS A 90 -14.97 4.65 -7.77
CA HIS A 90 -15.00 3.30 -7.20
C HIS A 90 -13.61 2.64 -7.11
N TYR A 91 -12.69 2.99 -8.01
CA TYR A 91 -11.34 2.44 -8.01
C TYR A 91 -10.42 3.14 -7.00
N VAL A 92 -10.76 4.34 -6.52
CA VAL A 92 -10.00 5.06 -5.49
C VAL A 92 -9.91 4.22 -4.21
N ALA A 93 -11.05 3.77 -3.69
CA ALA A 93 -11.10 2.91 -2.50
C ALA A 93 -10.39 1.58 -2.74
N VAL A 94 -10.56 0.97 -3.91
CA VAL A 94 -9.92 -0.31 -4.27
C VAL A 94 -8.39 -0.18 -4.27
N HIS A 95 -7.85 0.88 -4.86
CA HIS A 95 -6.41 1.14 -4.90
C HIS A 95 -5.86 1.48 -3.53
N ALA A 96 -6.57 2.30 -2.73
CA ALA A 96 -6.14 2.61 -1.37
C ALA A 96 -6.10 1.37 -0.46
N ARG A 97 -7.10 0.48 -0.54
CA ARG A 97 -7.12 -0.81 0.18
C ARG A 97 -6.04 -1.76 -0.30
N THR A 98 -5.80 -1.80 -1.62
CA THR A 98 -4.71 -2.62 -2.20
C THR A 98 -3.35 -2.10 -1.74
N ALA A 99 -3.15 -0.79 -1.70
CA ALA A 99 -1.98 -0.16 -1.13
C ALA A 99 -1.80 -0.56 0.34
N LEU A 100 -2.87 -0.52 1.15
CA LEU A 100 -2.82 -0.86 2.58
C LEU A 100 -2.30 -2.28 2.80
N ALA A 101 -2.89 -3.25 2.11
CA ALA A 101 -2.45 -4.64 2.17
C ALA A 101 -0.97 -4.78 1.75
N ALA A 102 -0.62 -4.20 0.62
CA ALA A 102 0.73 -4.30 0.07
C ALA A 102 1.76 -3.64 1.00
N ALA A 103 1.52 -2.43 1.46
CA ALA A 103 2.44 -1.73 2.36
C ALA A 103 2.59 -2.46 3.70
N HIS A 104 1.50 -2.99 4.27
CA HIS A 104 1.57 -3.79 5.49
C HIS A 104 2.39 -5.08 5.31
N LEU A 105 2.29 -5.74 4.14
CA LEU A 105 3.07 -6.93 3.82
C LEU A 105 4.53 -6.65 3.44
N ALA A 106 4.86 -5.42 3.05
CA ALA A 106 6.24 -4.97 2.82
C ALA A 106 6.91 -4.44 4.10
N ASP A 107 6.11 -3.93 5.03
CA ASP A 107 6.54 -3.34 6.30
C ASP A 107 7.17 -4.39 7.22
N PRO A 108 8.49 -4.30 7.53
CA PRO A 108 9.18 -5.26 8.39
C PRO A 108 8.64 -5.29 9.83
N VAL A 109 7.97 -4.22 10.29
CA VAL A 109 7.40 -4.15 11.65
C VAL A 109 5.91 -4.41 11.69
N ARG A 110 5.26 -4.61 10.54
CA ARG A 110 3.81 -4.86 10.44
C ARG A 110 2.96 -3.82 11.17
N GLY A 111 3.43 -2.58 11.22
CA GLY A 111 2.76 -1.48 11.91
C GLY A 111 2.97 -1.39 13.41
N ASP A 112 3.88 -2.18 13.99
CA ASP A 112 4.25 -2.08 15.41
C ASP A 112 5.38 -1.04 15.61
N PRO A 113 5.10 0.13 16.21
CA PRO A 113 6.11 1.16 16.45
C PRO A 113 7.24 0.68 17.35
N GLY A 114 6.98 -0.24 18.29
CA GLY A 114 7.98 -0.73 19.24
C GLY A 114 9.09 -1.55 18.60
N ARG A 115 8.89 -2.02 17.37
CA ARG A 115 9.86 -2.82 16.60
C ARG A 115 10.67 -2.01 15.60
N VAL A 116 10.37 -0.72 15.42
CA VAL A 116 11.02 0.14 14.40
C VAL A 116 12.52 0.19 14.58
N GLY A 117 13.01 0.49 15.79
CA GLY A 117 14.45 0.60 16.06
C GLY A 117 15.24 -0.64 15.61
N ALA A 118 14.80 -1.83 16.02
CA ALA A 118 15.44 -3.09 15.65
C ALA A 118 15.31 -3.44 14.15
N ALA A 119 14.26 -2.97 13.48
CA ALA A 119 14.04 -3.25 12.06
C ALA A 119 14.87 -2.38 11.13
N LEU A 120 15.43 -1.25 11.60
CA LEU A 120 16.24 -0.34 10.79
C LEU A 120 17.54 -1.00 10.30
N ASP A 121 18.09 -1.94 11.06
CA ASP A 121 19.29 -2.72 10.70
C ASP A 121 18.97 -3.90 9.76
N GLY A 122 17.70 -4.04 9.35
CA GLY A 122 17.26 -5.09 8.42
C GLY A 122 17.81 -4.92 7.00
N PRO A 123 17.69 -5.96 6.17
CA PRO A 123 18.23 -5.90 4.81
C PRO A 123 17.47 -4.89 3.93
N ALA A 124 18.24 -4.25 3.05
CA ALA A 124 17.69 -3.54 1.90
C ALA A 124 17.15 -4.57 0.89
N LEU A 125 16.10 -4.19 0.16
CA LEU A 125 15.47 -5.04 -0.86
C LEU A 125 15.67 -4.48 -2.25
N GLU A 126 15.70 -5.35 -3.26
CA GLU A 126 15.71 -4.93 -4.68
C GLU A 126 14.53 -3.96 -4.95
N ARG A 127 14.82 -2.86 -5.64
CA ARG A 127 13.80 -1.88 -5.99
C ARG A 127 13.08 -2.26 -7.27
N PHE A 128 11.77 -2.47 -7.15
CA PHE A 128 10.88 -2.69 -8.30
C PHE A 128 10.12 -1.41 -8.65
N ASP A 129 10.83 -0.37 -9.06
CA ASP A 129 10.28 0.87 -9.62
C ASP A 129 10.98 1.15 -10.95
N PRO A 130 10.26 1.37 -12.06
CA PRO A 130 10.86 1.60 -13.38
C PRO A 130 11.89 2.75 -13.44
N ASP A 131 11.69 3.81 -12.64
CA ASP A 131 12.56 4.99 -12.61
C ASP A 131 13.37 5.08 -11.30
N GLY A 132 13.23 4.08 -10.42
CA GLY A 132 13.85 4.10 -9.11
C GLY A 132 15.32 3.70 -9.13
N ALA A 133 16.15 4.39 -8.36
CA ALA A 133 17.55 4.05 -8.16
C ALA A 133 17.81 3.43 -6.78
N GLY A 134 18.82 2.56 -6.71
CA GLY A 134 19.27 1.91 -5.47
C GLY A 134 18.24 0.96 -4.85
N ASP A 135 18.57 0.41 -3.70
CA ASP A 135 17.71 -0.53 -2.98
C ASP A 135 16.67 0.18 -2.11
N VAL A 136 15.67 -0.58 -1.67
CA VAL A 136 14.62 -0.14 -0.75
C VAL A 136 15.01 -0.47 0.68
N LEU A 137 15.30 0.56 1.48
CA LEU A 137 15.69 0.42 2.88
C LEU A 137 14.48 0.05 3.78
N PRO A 138 14.70 -0.57 4.95
CA PRO A 138 13.64 -0.81 5.93
C PRO A 138 12.87 0.45 6.31
N ALA A 139 13.57 1.57 6.53
CA ALA A 139 12.96 2.86 6.87
C ALA A 139 11.95 3.32 5.81
N GLU A 140 12.28 3.17 4.51
CA GLU A 140 11.40 3.53 3.40
C GLU A 140 10.13 2.67 3.39
N ARG A 141 10.24 1.38 3.71
CA ARG A 141 9.08 0.46 3.78
C ARG A 141 8.15 0.80 4.94
N ILE A 142 8.72 1.11 6.11
CA ILE A 142 7.96 1.53 7.30
C ILE A 142 7.25 2.86 7.02
N ALA A 143 7.97 3.85 6.47
CA ALA A 143 7.40 5.15 6.10
C ALA A 143 6.31 5.02 5.04
N GLY A 144 6.53 4.20 4.01
CA GLY A 144 5.54 3.88 2.99
C GLY A 144 4.25 3.29 3.58
N ALA A 145 4.38 2.39 4.56
CA ALA A 145 3.24 1.83 5.25
C ALA A 145 2.51 2.85 6.14
N ALA A 146 3.21 3.79 6.78
CA ALA A 146 2.60 4.89 7.51
C ALA A 146 1.83 5.83 6.58
N ASP A 147 2.44 6.24 5.46
CA ASP A 147 1.82 7.13 4.47
C ASP A 147 0.55 6.55 3.86
N VAL A 148 0.55 5.25 3.55
CA VAL A 148 -0.63 4.58 3.00
C VAL A 148 -1.79 4.55 4.00
N ARG A 149 -1.51 4.39 5.30
CA ARG A 149 -2.55 4.45 6.35
C ARG A 149 -3.21 5.83 6.37
N LEU A 150 -2.43 6.91 6.31
CA LEU A 150 -2.96 8.28 6.20
C LEU A 150 -3.77 8.48 4.92
N MET A 151 -3.24 8.03 3.78
CA MET A 151 -3.94 8.12 2.50
C MET A 151 -5.30 7.42 2.54
N LEU A 152 -5.36 6.18 3.06
CA LEU A 152 -6.62 5.46 3.17
C LEU A 152 -7.57 6.12 4.17
N ALA A 153 -7.06 6.64 5.30
CA ALA A 153 -7.86 7.37 6.26
C ALA A 153 -8.56 8.58 5.62
N SER A 154 -7.83 9.38 4.83
CA SER A 154 -8.41 10.48 4.05
C SER A 154 -9.44 10.00 3.03
N VAL A 155 -9.15 8.91 2.30
CA VAL A 155 -10.11 8.34 1.34
C VAL A 155 -11.42 7.92 2.01
N ILE A 156 -11.35 7.32 3.22
CA ILE A 156 -12.54 6.93 3.98
C ILE A 156 -13.33 8.16 4.44
N ALA A 157 -12.65 9.20 4.94
CA ALA A 157 -13.32 10.41 5.40
C ALA A 157 -13.99 11.21 4.26
N GLU A 158 -13.37 11.24 3.08
CA GLU A 158 -13.91 11.96 1.92
C GLU A 158 -15.02 11.19 1.19
N ARG A 159 -15.01 9.85 1.24
CA ARG A 159 -15.84 9.03 0.34
C ARG A 159 -16.39 7.78 1.03
N PRO A 160 -17.70 7.51 0.95
CA PRO A 160 -18.24 6.22 1.39
C PRO A 160 -17.67 5.06 0.55
N PRO A 161 -17.60 3.83 1.11
CA PRO A 161 -16.99 2.68 0.44
C PRO A 161 -17.68 2.31 -0.88
N ALA A 162 -16.88 2.01 -1.89
CA ALA A 162 -17.36 1.70 -3.24
C ALA A 162 -17.94 0.27 -3.40
N ARG A 163 -18.81 0.05 -4.40
CA ARG A 163 -19.38 -1.28 -4.77
C ARG A 163 -18.35 -2.40 -4.99
N GLY A 164 -17.08 -2.11 -5.26
CA GLY A 164 -16.01 -3.12 -5.40
C GLY A 164 -15.32 -3.50 -4.09
N ALA A 165 -15.47 -2.65 -3.07
CA ALA A 165 -15.07 -2.90 -1.69
C ALA A 165 -16.21 -3.53 -0.86
N THR A 166 -17.42 -3.69 -1.44
CA THR A 166 -18.54 -4.35 -0.75
C THR A 166 -18.26 -5.84 -0.58
N GLY A 167 -18.62 -6.37 0.58
CA GLY A 167 -18.34 -7.73 1.03
C GLY A 167 -17.55 -7.74 2.33
N THR A 168 -17.36 -8.92 2.91
CA THR A 168 -16.68 -9.06 4.20
C THR A 168 -15.26 -8.48 4.13
N PRO A 169 -14.89 -7.56 5.04
CA PRO A 169 -13.52 -7.10 5.16
C PRO A 169 -12.54 -8.26 5.32
N TRP A 170 -11.40 -8.16 4.66
CA TRP A 170 -10.32 -9.14 4.83
C TRP A 170 -9.28 -8.58 5.79
N ARG A 171 -9.19 -9.17 6.98
CA ARG A 171 -8.06 -8.94 7.89
C ARG A 171 -6.80 -9.43 7.20
N ILE A 172 -5.84 -8.52 7.00
CA ILE A 172 -4.59 -8.85 6.29
C ILE A 172 -3.85 -9.96 7.05
N THR A 173 -3.49 -11.01 6.32
CA THR A 173 -2.71 -12.15 6.81
C THR A 173 -1.56 -12.44 5.86
N GLU A 174 -0.49 -13.02 6.39
CA GLU A 174 0.61 -13.56 5.57
C GLU A 174 0.15 -14.80 4.81
N ASP A 175 -0.86 -15.50 5.34
CA ASP A 175 -1.40 -16.70 4.73
C ASP A 175 -2.22 -16.43 3.46
N ALA A 176 -1.88 -17.18 2.43
CA ALA A 176 -2.68 -17.38 1.23
C ALA A 176 -2.84 -18.89 0.98
N ASP A 177 -4.01 -19.28 0.48
CA ASP A 177 -4.23 -20.65 0.02
C ASP A 177 -3.33 -20.94 -1.21
N GLY A 178 -2.97 -22.19 -1.44
CA GLY A 178 -2.17 -22.59 -2.60
C GLY A 178 -2.96 -22.63 -3.92
N GLY A 179 -2.27 -22.32 -5.02
CA GLY A 179 -2.74 -22.55 -6.39
C GLY A 179 -3.30 -21.33 -7.13
N PHE A 180 -3.47 -21.48 -8.45
CA PHE A 180 -3.86 -20.36 -9.34
C PHE A 180 -5.22 -19.73 -8.96
N ARG A 181 -6.23 -20.53 -8.64
CA ARG A 181 -7.53 -20.03 -8.18
C ARG A 181 -7.42 -19.26 -6.86
N ALA A 182 -6.47 -19.63 -6.00
CA ALA A 182 -6.21 -18.89 -4.77
C ALA A 182 -5.62 -17.52 -5.05
N ALA A 183 -4.72 -17.37 -6.03
CA ALA A 183 -4.18 -16.07 -6.44
C ALA A 183 -5.29 -15.08 -6.87
N TYR A 184 -6.32 -15.53 -7.60
CA TYR A 184 -7.47 -14.68 -7.96
C TYR A 184 -8.34 -14.30 -6.75
N ARG A 185 -8.52 -15.23 -5.79
CA ARG A 185 -9.24 -14.93 -4.55
C ARG A 185 -8.46 -13.93 -3.70
N ASP A 186 -7.15 -14.08 -3.60
CA ASP A 186 -6.25 -13.18 -2.89
C ASP A 186 -6.30 -11.76 -3.49
N ARG A 187 -6.33 -11.66 -4.82
CA ARG A 187 -6.52 -10.37 -5.51
C ARG A 187 -7.82 -9.67 -5.10
N ARG A 188 -8.91 -10.40 -4.86
CA ARG A 188 -10.18 -9.82 -4.36
C ARG A 188 -10.07 -9.41 -2.88
N ARG A 189 -9.35 -10.19 -2.07
CA ARG A 189 -9.11 -9.90 -0.64
C ARG A 189 -8.39 -8.55 -0.44
N PHE A 190 -7.35 -8.27 -1.23
CA PHE A 190 -6.63 -6.99 -1.21
C PHE A 190 -7.55 -5.76 -1.37
N ARG A 191 -8.63 -5.87 -2.16
CA ARG A 191 -9.57 -4.76 -2.40
C ARG A 191 -10.41 -4.40 -1.17
N ARG A 192 -10.40 -5.26 -0.15
CA ARG A 192 -11.21 -5.18 1.07
C ARG A 192 -10.35 -5.27 2.33
N ALA A 193 -9.06 -4.98 2.18
CA ALA A 193 -8.09 -5.15 3.23
C ALA A 193 -8.35 -4.23 4.41
N VAL A 194 -8.33 -4.78 5.61
CA VAL A 194 -8.32 -4.05 6.88
C VAL A 194 -7.12 -4.50 7.70
N LEU A 195 -6.50 -3.55 8.42
CA LEU A 195 -5.48 -3.92 9.40
C LEU A 195 -6.11 -4.73 10.54
N PRO A 196 -5.36 -5.66 11.17
CA PRO A 196 -5.84 -6.39 12.34
C PRO A 196 -6.49 -5.52 13.43
N GLY A 197 -5.88 -4.37 13.77
CA GLY A 197 -6.41 -3.44 14.76
C GLY A 197 -7.59 -2.58 14.30
N CYS A 198 -8.01 -2.69 13.04
CA CYS A 198 -9.15 -1.99 12.46
C CYS A 198 -10.35 -2.90 12.18
N ALA A 199 -10.22 -4.21 12.44
CA ALA A 199 -11.29 -5.17 12.16
C ALA A 199 -12.52 -4.89 13.02
N GLY A 200 -13.68 -4.74 12.39
CA GLY A 200 -14.96 -4.48 13.07
C GLY A 200 -15.22 -3.01 13.45
N LEU A 201 -14.28 -2.10 13.18
CA LEU A 201 -14.51 -0.68 13.34
C LEU A 201 -15.46 -0.15 12.26
N ASP A 202 -16.26 0.85 12.61
CA ASP A 202 -16.96 1.66 11.62
C ASP A 202 -15.96 2.51 10.79
N PRO A 203 -16.38 3.09 9.66
CA PRO A 203 -15.48 3.85 8.79
C PRO A 203 -14.78 5.03 9.49
N GLN A 204 -15.45 5.74 10.38
CA GLN A 204 -14.89 6.91 11.06
C GLN A 204 -13.82 6.48 12.07
N ALA A 205 -14.12 5.47 12.89
CA ALA A 205 -13.19 4.88 13.83
C ALA A 205 -11.99 4.24 13.12
N GLU A 206 -12.21 3.57 11.99
CA GLU A 206 -11.13 3.04 11.15
C GLU A 206 -10.21 4.15 10.64
N ALA A 207 -10.76 5.24 10.10
CA ALA A 207 -9.97 6.36 9.59
C ALA A 207 -9.08 6.98 10.69
N LEU A 208 -9.66 7.26 11.87
CA LEU A 208 -8.92 7.79 13.01
C LEU A 208 -7.84 6.83 13.50
N ARG A 209 -8.15 5.53 13.56
CA ARG A 209 -7.18 4.51 13.95
C ARG A 209 -6.01 4.43 12.99
N LEU A 210 -6.29 4.41 11.68
CA LEU A 210 -5.25 4.41 10.64
C LEU A 210 -4.37 5.65 10.72
N GLY A 211 -4.96 6.84 10.89
CA GLY A 211 -4.20 8.08 11.04
C GLY A 211 -3.33 8.10 12.29
N GLY A 212 -3.86 7.63 13.42
CA GLY A 212 -3.09 7.51 14.67
C GLY A 212 -1.95 6.50 14.57
N ASP A 213 -2.20 5.32 13.99
CA ASP A 213 -1.18 4.30 13.75
C ASP A 213 -0.04 4.84 12.86
N ALA A 214 -0.37 5.63 11.83
CA ALA A 214 0.62 6.26 10.96
C ALA A 214 1.52 7.27 11.69
N VAL A 215 0.93 8.13 12.53
CA VAL A 215 1.70 9.10 13.32
C VAL A 215 2.66 8.38 14.27
N ARG A 216 2.24 7.30 14.93
CA ARG A 216 3.14 6.53 15.81
C ARG A 216 4.31 5.88 15.06
N LEU A 217 4.09 5.39 13.85
CA LEU A 217 5.17 4.84 13.02
C LEU A 217 6.17 5.92 12.61
N HIS A 218 5.68 7.09 12.17
CA HIS A 218 6.55 8.21 11.84
C HIS A 218 7.27 8.76 13.08
N ALA A 219 6.66 8.72 14.26
CA ALA A 219 7.30 9.11 15.51
C ALA A 219 8.45 8.16 15.87
N ALA A 220 8.22 6.86 15.79
CA ALA A 220 9.24 5.85 16.02
C ALA A 220 10.39 5.93 15.00
N LEU A 221 10.08 6.21 13.72
CA LEU A 221 11.11 6.49 12.71
C LEU A 221 11.92 7.75 13.04
N ALA A 222 11.26 8.85 13.39
CA ALA A 222 11.94 10.11 13.72
C ALA A 222 12.80 10.02 15.00
N ALA A 223 12.47 9.09 15.91
CA ALA A 223 13.27 8.80 17.08
C ALA A 223 14.59 8.07 16.73
N GLY A 224 14.54 7.12 15.79
CA GLY A 224 15.74 6.39 15.32
C GLY A 224 16.53 7.12 14.23
N LEU A 225 15.86 7.95 13.43
CA LEU A 225 16.41 8.63 12.25
C LEU A 225 15.92 10.09 12.22
N PRO A 226 16.72 11.06 12.72
CA PRO A 226 16.29 12.46 12.83
C PRO A 226 15.83 13.10 11.51
N GLY A 227 16.26 12.57 10.36
CA GLY A 227 15.80 12.99 9.04
C GLY A 227 14.29 12.87 8.82
N HIS A 228 13.59 12.00 9.57
CA HIS A 228 12.14 11.75 9.43
C HIS A 228 11.24 12.72 10.22
N ARG A 229 11.80 13.75 10.87
CA ARG A 229 11.02 14.72 11.67
C ARG A 229 10.03 15.53 10.83
N THR A 230 10.37 15.81 9.57
CA THR A 230 9.49 16.56 8.65
C THR A 230 8.25 15.75 8.29
N GLU A 231 8.43 14.45 8.03
CA GLU A 231 7.39 13.48 7.73
C GLU A 231 6.47 13.30 8.94
N LEU A 232 7.02 13.20 10.16
CA LEU A 232 6.24 13.19 11.39
C LEU A 232 5.37 14.45 11.53
N ALA A 233 5.95 15.64 11.37
CA ALA A 233 5.21 16.88 11.48
C ALA A 233 4.10 16.98 10.43
N ARG A 234 4.34 16.49 9.20
CA ARG A 234 3.31 16.39 8.15
C ARG A 234 2.20 15.42 8.55
N ALA A 235 2.54 14.24 9.06
CA ALA A 235 1.59 13.22 9.47
C ALA A 235 0.68 13.73 10.60
N GLN A 236 1.24 14.43 11.59
CA GLN A 236 0.48 15.07 12.68
C GLN A 236 -0.52 16.09 12.15
N ARG A 237 -0.11 16.96 11.22
CA ARG A 237 -1.02 17.92 10.57
C ARG A 237 -2.15 17.22 9.82
N GLN A 238 -1.83 16.19 9.04
CA GLN A 238 -2.82 15.42 8.29
C GLN A 238 -3.83 14.72 9.20
N LEU A 239 -3.39 14.18 10.35
CA LEU A 239 -4.29 13.60 11.35
C LEU A 239 -5.21 14.65 11.99
N ALA A 240 -4.68 15.85 12.28
CA ALA A 240 -5.49 16.94 12.81
C ALA A 240 -6.55 17.41 11.79
N ASP A 241 -6.18 17.53 10.52
CA ASP A 241 -7.11 17.89 9.45
C ASP A 241 -8.16 16.79 9.21
N LEU A 242 -7.76 15.52 9.28
CA LEU A 242 -8.68 14.38 9.22
C LEU A 242 -9.72 14.43 10.35
N ALA A 243 -9.28 14.65 11.59
CA ALA A 243 -10.18 14.75 12.73
C ALA A 243 -11.16 15.91 12.58
N ARG A 244 -10.69 17.07 12.09
CA ARG A 244 -11.53 18.23 11.78
C ARG A 244 -12.58 17.91 10.71
N LEU A 245 -12.20 17.23 9.63
CA LEU A 245 -13.11 16.80 8.57
C LEU A 245 -14.21 15.87 9.09
N LEU A 246 -13.86 15.00 10.06
CA LEU A 246 -14.79 14.07 10.70
C LEU A 246 -15.60 14.70 11.85
N GLY A 247 -15.38 15.99 12.17
CA GLY A 247 -16.09 16.68 13.24
C GLY A 247 -15.76 16.19 14.65
N VAL A 248 -14.55 15.67 14.87
CA VAL A 248 -14.12 15.12 16.18
C VAL A 248 -12.81 15.75 16.65
N ALA A 249 -12.53 15.61 17.94
CA ALA A 249 -11.24 16.00 18.51
C ALA A 249 -10.11 15.13 17.92
N ALA A 250 -8.97 15.75 17.62
CA ALA A 250 -7.80 15.01 17.15
C ALA A 250 -7.32 14.07 18.26
N PRO A 251 -7.07 12.78 17.97
CA PRO A 251 -6.58 11.85 18.97
C PRO A 251 -5.18 12.28 19.42
N SER A 252 -4.92 12.22 20.73
CA SER A 252 -3.59 12.41 21.28
C SER A 252 -2.72 11.21 20.91
N VAL A 253 -1.73 11.43 20.04
CA VAL A 253 -0.79 10.38 19.63
C VAL A 253 0.56 10.70 20.26
N GLY A 254 0.92 9.92 21.29
CA GLY A 254 2.25 9.90 21.90
C GLY A 254 3.20 8.99 21.14
#